data_AF-A0A554JMH2-F1
#
_entry.id   AF-A0A554JMH2-F1
#
_cell.length_a   1.000
_cell.length_b   1.000
_cell.length_c   1.000
_cell.angle_alpha   90.00
_cell.angle_beta   90.00
_cell.angle_gamma   90.00
#
_symmetry.space_group_name_H-M   'P 1'
#
loop_
_entity.id
_entity.type
_entity.pdbx_description
1 polymer ?
#
loop_
_entity_poly.entity_id
_entity_poly.type
_entity_poly.pdbx_seq_one_letter_code
_entity_poly.pdbx_strand_id
1 'polypeptide(L)'
;MELYSKRNEVRLYRNQGVFLRQAEREEDSFLADPVRKRLLQLIKYISKTDKYLERFLLVNDEVKKEYYFYELPIKELTLMEAGYDITEFINFESLELKTEKKCDSKVFDLIELVLIFAQKEKREDLVERFNKIFKEENCKFALHSFMIINTESSGLRSIAPIVKEKLLKQKIYHYYQQQRVTEPNFEVSAKTSAEILQLIFSSPKSKEKTKDYAEKLCVKVAERWTGSANVKKLASLLSETVKNSKELSNQISDVRHTDRTTIPVDTPNIYKLIASKNINIAELIILSMPEVFIAEQDPESLKANYLSAYEVNKATPWVIKKRKVDDLEIDHDNIPF
;
A
#
# COMPACT_ATOMS: atom_id res chain seq x y z
N MET A 1 -13.13 6.34 -18.64
CA MET A 1 -11.67 6.25 -18.67
C MET A 1 -11.19 6.62 -17.27
N GLU A 2 -10.99 5.62 -16.41
CA GLU A 2 -10.75 5.85 -14.97
C GLU A 2 -9.27 6.17 -14.73
N LEU A 3 -8.97 7.47 -14.65
CA LEU A 3 -7.67 8.02 -14.30
C LEU A 3 -7.24 7.58 -12.90
N TYR A 4 -5.93 7.55 -12.67
CA TYR A 4 -5.25 7.39 -11.39
C TYR A 4 -5.70 8.39 -10.29
N SER A 5 -6.58 9.33 -10.62
CA SER A 5 -7.38 10.17 -9.72
C SER A 5 -8.11 9.42 -8.57
N LYS A 6 -8.30 8.10 -8.61
CA LYS A 6 -8.75 7.33 -7.43
C LYS A 6 -7.66 7.09 -6.37
N ARG A 7 -6.37 7.33 -6.68
CA ARG A 7 -5.37 7.57 -5.63
C ARG A 7 -5.54 8.92 -4.97
N ASN A 8 -6.22 9.91 -5.58
CA ASN A 8 -6.70 11.06 -4.81
C ASN A 8 -7.80 10.66 -3.84
N GLU A 9 -8.61 9.61 -4.06
CA GLU A 9 -9.48 9.11 -2.98
C GLU A 9 -8.65 8.41 -1.90
N VAL A 10 -7.71 7.52 -2.24
CA VAL A 10 -6.81 6.89 -1.24
C VAL A 10 -5.95 7.93 -0.48
N ARG A 11 -5.52 9.01 -1.15
CA ARG A 11 -4.79 10.15 -0.56
C ARG A 11 -5.72 11.13 0.17
N LEU A 12 -6.95 11.36 -0.30
CA LEU A 12 -8.00 12.10 0.41
C LEU A 12 -8.37 11.35 1.69
N TYR A 13 -8.35 10.01 1.72
CA TYR A 13 -8.58 9.23 2.93
C TYR A 13 -7.34 9.05 3.82
N ARG A 14 -6.11 9.19 3.30
CA ARG A 14 -4.92 9.49 4.13
C ARG A 14 -5.06 10.89 4.76
N ASN A 15 -5.69 11.84 4.05
CA ASN A 15 -5.93 13.21 4.51
C ASN A 15 -7.24 13.43 5.31
N GLN A 16 -8.23 12.53 5.28
CA GLN A 16 -9.46 12.62 6.10
C GLN A 16 -9.24 12.19 7.55
N GLY A 17 -7.98 12.24 7.99
CA GLY A 17 -7.63 12.42 9.38
C GLY A 17 -7.97 13.82 9.90
N VAL A 18 -8.10 14.82 9.02
CA VAL A 18 -8.45 16.22 9.32
C VAL A 18 -9.19 16.82 8.11
N PHE A 19 -10.40 17.33 8.30
CA PHE A 19 -11.10 18.10 7.27
C PHE A 19 -10.27 19.33 6.84
N LEU A 20 -10.29 19.63 5.54
CA LEU A 20 -10.15 20.97 4.97
C LEU A 20 -9.12 21.91 5.64
N ARG A 21 -7.85 21.78 5.25
CA ARG A 21 -7.04 22.96 4.88
C ARG A 21 -6.23 22.66 3.62
N GLN A 22 -6.61 23.35 2.54
CA GLN A 22 -5.64 23.75 1.52
C GLN A 22 -4.54 24.55 2.24
N ALA A 23 -3.28 24.33 1.86
CA ALA A 23 -2.07 24.93 2.46
C ALA A 23 -1.90 24.53 3.93
N GLU A 24 -1.15 23.49 4.27
CA GLU A 24 0.31 23.45 4.30
C GLU A 24 0.76 21.99 4.09
N ARG A 25 1.43 21.71 2.97
CA ARG A 25 2.06 20.41 2.69
C ARG A 25 3.55 20.52 3.00
N GLU A 26 3.89 20.80 4.25
CA GLU A 26 5.28 20.82 4.68
C GLU A 26 5.42 20.04 5.99
N GLU A 27 6.43 19.17 6.04
CA GLU A 27 7.01 18.56 7.25
C GLU A 27 6.23 17.42 7.92
N ASP A 28 6.34 16.21 7.40
CA ASP A 28 6.20 15.01 8.24
C ASP A 28 7.43 14.13 8.05
N SER A 29 8.42 14.34 8.93
CA SER A 29 9.51 13.40 9.17
C SER A 29 9.01 12.30 10.09
N PHE A 30 8.67 11.13 9.56
CA PHE A 30 8.22 9.97 10.34
C PHE A 30 9.21 8.79 10.30
N LEU A 31 10.25 8.86 9.46
CA LEU A 31 11.34 7.88 9.43
C LEU A 31 12.52 8.38 10.24
N ALA A 32 13.12 7.47 11.00
CA ALA A 32 14.43 7.70 11.58
C ALA A 32 15.49 7.86 10.46
N ASP A 33 16.48 8.72 10.67
CA ASP A 33 17.50 9.03 9.67
C ASP A 33 18.28 7.79 9.17
N PRO A 34 18.64 6.81 10.04
CA PRO A 34 19.28 5.57 9.58
C PRO A 34 18.40 4.80 8.59
N VAL A 35 17.11 4.69 8.87
CA VAL A 35 16.14 4.01 7.99
C VAL A 35 16.08 4.70 6.65
N ARG A 36 15.90 6.02 6.64
CA ARG A 36 15.85 6.82 5.40
C ARG A 36 17.09 6.61 4.54
N LYS A 37 18.28 6.69 5.14
CA LYS A 37 19.55 6.48 4.45
C LYS A 37 19.64 5.07 3.87
N ARG A 38 19.26 4.03 4.63
CA ARG A 38 19.26 2.65 4.15
C ARG A 38 18.29 2.43 2.98
N LEU A 39 17.10 3.03 3.03
CA LEU A 39 16.13 2.96 1.94
C LEU A 39 16.68 3.61 0.66
N LEU A 40 17.23 4.83 0.76
CA LEU A 40 17.84 5.52 -0.37
C LEU A 40 19.07 4.78 -0.92
N GLN A 41 19.90 4.19 -0.05
CA GLN A 41 21.03 3.34 -0.46
C GLN A 41 20.58 2.09 -1.20
N LEU A 42 19.49 1.45 -0.78
CA LEU A 42 18.91 0.31 -1.50
C LEU A 42 18.41 0.75 -2.88
N ILE A 43 17.70 1.88 -2.96
CA ILE A 43 17.26 2.46 -4.25
C ILE A 43 18.45 2.76 -5.16
N LYS A 44 19.57 3.25 -4.60
CA LYS A 44 20.83 3.51 -5.33
C LYS A 44 21.49 2.24 -5.83
N TYR A 45 21.46 1.18 -5.03
CA TYR A 45 21.95 -0.12 -5.46
C TYR A 45 21.11 -0.66 -6.64
N ILE A 46 19.78 -0.53 -6.55
CA ILE A 46 18.83 -0.97 -7.58
C ILE A 46 19.06 -0.23 -8.90
N SER A 47 19.28 1.09 -8.86
CA SER A 47 19.44 1.91 -10.07
C SER A 47 20.81 1.78 -10.75
N LYS A 48 21.81 1.18 -10.08
CA LYS A 48 23.17 1.00 -10.59
C LYS A 48 23.33 -0.09 -11.65
N THR A 49 22.24 -0.75 -12.03
CA THR A 49 22.23 -1.81 -13.03
C THR A 49 20.88 -1.85 -13.75
N ASP A 50 20.89 -2.32 -14.99
CA ASP A 50 19.67 -2.62 -15.75
C ASP A 50 18.99 -3.94 -15.36
N LYS A 51 19.49 -4.63 -14.31
CA LYS A 51 18.97 -5.93 -13.85
C LYS A 51 17.70 -5.85 -13.01
N TYR A 52 17.31 -4.69 -12.50
CA TYR A 52 16.19 -4.55 -11.56
C TYR A 52 15.04 -3.74 -12.10
N LEU A 53 15.31 -2.72 -12.92
CA LEU A 53 14.33 -1.74 -13.37
C LEU A 53 14.14 -1.77 -14.89
N GLU A 54 12.99 -1.28 -15.34
CA GLU A 54 12.76 -0.99 -16.75
C GLU A 54 13.78 0.06 -17.26
N ARG A 55 14.36 -0.21 -18.44
CA ARG A 55 15.49 0.58 -18.98
C ARG A 55 15.17 2.05 -19.22
N PHE A 56 13.92 2.40 -19.52
CA PHE A 56 13.54 3.79 -19.78
C PHE A 56 13.66 4.69 -18.54
N LEU A 57 13.70 4.11 -17.33
CA LEU A 57 13.95 4.84 -16.09
C LEU A 57 15.44 5.03 -15.80
N LEU A 58 16.33 4.50 -16.64
CA LEU A 58 17.76 4.47 -16.39
C LEU A 58 18.54 5.17 -17.49
N VAL A 59 19.62 5.82 -17.08
CA VAL A 59 20.70 6.28 -17.95
C VAL A 59 21.86 5.32 -17.80
N ASN A 60 22.39 4.83 -18.91
CA ASN A 60 23.69 4.15 -18.94
C ASN A 60 24.78 5.18 -19.26
N ASP A 61 25.61 5.51 -18.29
CA ASP A 61 26.74 6.41 -18.48
C ASP A 61 28.02 5.60 -18.74
N GLU A 62 28.42 5.50 -20.00
CA GLU A 62 29.64 4.78 -20.40
C GLU A 62 30.92 5.52 -20.01
N VAL A 63 30.83 6.83 -19.72
CA VAL A 63 31.96 7.64 -19.26
C VAL A 63 32.27 7.28 -17.81
N LYS A 64 31.26 7.32 -16.94
CA LYS A 64 31.37 6.95 -15.52
C LYS A 64 31.31 5.45 -15.25
N LYS A 65 30.93 4.66 -16.27
CA LYS A 65 30.69 3.20 -16.20
C LYS A 65 29.63 2.83 -15.15
N GLU A 66 28.54 3.60 -15.09
CA GLU A 66 27.49 3.38 -14.12
C GLU A 66 26.09 3.61 -14.70
N TYR A 67 25.09 3.03 -14.05
CA TYR A 67 23.70 3.36 -14.29
C TYR A 67 23.19 4.27 -13.16
N TYR A 68 22.29 5.18 -13.52
CA TYR A 68 21.54 5.98 -12.56
C TYR A 68 20.15 6.29 -13.12
N PHE A 69 19.29 6.86 -12.29
CA PHE A 69 17.92 7.18 -12.69
C PHE A 69 17.88 8.30 -13.73
N TYR A 70 17.09 8.12 -14.77
CA TYR A 70 16.79 9.17 -15.72
C TYR A 70 15.77 10.15 -15.11
N GLU A 71 16.23 11.35 -14.75
CA GLU A 71 15.41 12.35 -14.05
C GLU A 71 14.15 12.74 -14.83
N LEU A 72 14.23 12.88 -16.15
CA LEU A 72 13.12 13.38 -16.96
C LEU A 72 11.88 12.46 -16.93
N PRO A 73 11.97 11.15 -17.25
CA PRO A 73 10.83 10.24 -17.12
C PRO A 73 10.25 10.18 -15.71
N ILE A 74 11.09 10.25 -14.67
CA ILE A 74 10.63 10.20 -13.28
C ILE A 74 9.89 11.48 -12.90
N LYS A 75 10.40 12.64 -13.31
CA LYS A 75 9.72 13.92 -13.17
C LYS A 75 8.35 13.91 -13.83
N GLU A 76 8.28 13.48 -15.09
CA GLU A 76 7.03 13.43 -15.85
C GLU A 76 6.02 12.48 -15.18
N LEU A 77 6.45 11.26 -14.84
CA LEU A 77 5.60 10.30 -14.13
C LEU A 77 5.09 10.86 -12.80
N THR A 78 5.94 11.47 -11.99
CA THR A 78 5.52 11.99 -10.68
C THR A 78 4.67 13.25 -10.76
N LEU A 79 4.89 14.12 -11.75
CA LEU A 79 4.01 15.25 -11.99
C LEU A 79 2.59 14.79 -12.36
N MET A 80 2.48 13.80 -13.25
CA MET A 80 1.20 13.28 -13.72
C MET A 80 0.47 12.47 -12.64
N GLU A 81 1.21 11.62 -11.91
CA GLU A 81 0.63 10.64 -10.99
C GLU A 81 0.54 11.14 -9.56
N ALA A 82 1.58 11.86 -9.13
CA ALA A 82 1.71 12.34 -7.77
C ALA A 82 1.27 13.80 -7.61
N GLY A 83 1.18 14.56 -8.71
CA GLY A 83 0.81 15.97 -8.73
C GLY A 83 1.92 16.90 -8.26
N TYR A 84 3.18 16.45 -8.29
CA TYR A 84 4.37 17.23 -7.95
C TYR A 84 5.62 16.64 -8.61
N ASP A 85 6.66 17.44 -8.77
CA ASP A 85 7.95 17.00 -9.30
C ASP A 85 8.80 16.38 -8.17
N ILE A 86 9.06 15.07 -8.22
CA ILE A 86 9.89 14.41 -7.19
C ILE A 86 11.38 14.80 -7.27
N THR A 87 11.84 15.28 -8.43
CA THR A 87 13.23 15.70 -8.65
C THR A 87 13.57 16.98 -7.90
N GLU A 88 12.57 17.75 -7.45
CA GLU A 88 12.77 18.89 -6.56
C GLU A 88 13.23 18.46 -5.15
N PHE A 89 12.94 17.22 -4.76
CA PHE A 89 13.19 16.71 -3.40
C PHE A 89 14.36 15.72 -3.33
N ILE A 90 14.62 14.98 -4.41
CA ILE A 90 15.64 13.91 -4.45
C ILE A 90 16.60 14.18 -5.61
N ASN A 91 17.90 14.15 -5.35
CA ASN A 91 18.94 14.14 -6.37
C ASN A 91 19.09 12.70 -6.89
N PHE A 92 18.78 12.44 -8.16
CA PHE A 92 18.71 11.07 -8.68
C PHE A 92 20.06 10.47 -9.09
N GLU A 93 21.10 11.30 -9.19
CA GLU A 93 22.47 10.84 -9.42
C GLU A 93 23.10 10.33 -8.11
N SER A 94 22.97 11.11 -7.03
CA SER A 94 23.51 10.77 -5.70
C SER A 94 22.56 9.95 -4.83
N LEU A 95 21.24 10.04 -5.08
CA LEU A 95 20.13 9.57 -4.25
C LEU A 95 20.18 10.10 -2.82
N GLU A 96 20.36 11.41 -2.75
CA GLU A 96 20.32 12.21 -1.53
C GLU A 96 19.14 13.19 -1.58
N LEU A 97 18.63 13.57 -0.40
CA LEU A 97 17.59 14.61 -0.32
C LEU A 97 18.20 15.98 -0.65
N LYS A 98 17.54 16.76 -1.51
CA LYS A 98 17.98 18.12 -1.89
C LYS A 98 17.68 19.15 -0.80
N THR A 99 16.70 18.89 0.05
CA THR A 99 16.25 19.78 1.12
C THR A 99 16.72 19.30 2.48
N GLU A 100 17.07 20.23 3.37
CA GLU A 100 17.30 19.92 4.80
C GLU A 100 16.02 19.42 5.48
N LYS A 101 14.85 19.88 5.00
CA LYS A 101 13.56 19.36 5.42
C LYS A 101 13.44 17.90 4.96
N LYS A 102 13.15 17.01 5.91
CA LYS A 102 12.98 15.57 5.69
C LYS A 102 11.67 15.33 4.92
N CYS A 103 11.74 14.62 3.80
CA CYS A 103 10.62 14.39 2.89
C CYS A 103 10.24 12.91 2.77
N ASP A 104 9.91 12.27 3.89
CA ASP A 104 9.74 10.81 3.95
C ASP A 104 8.64 10.28 3.03
N SER A 105 7.57 11.05 2.84
CA SER A 105 6.52 10.71 1.87
C SER A 105 7.07 10.56 0.45
N LYS A 106 8.04 11.41 0.06
CA LYS A 106 8.65 11.39 -1.28
C LYS A 106 9.54 10.17 -1.44
N VAL A 107 10.26 9.78 -0.39
CA VAL A 107 11.02 8.52 -0.38
C VAL A 107 10.09 7.33 -0.56
N PHE A 108 8.94 7.32 0.12
CA PHE A 108 7.92 6.28 -0.04
C PHE A 108 7.34 6.24 -1.46
N ASP A 109 6.95 7.38 -2.03
CA ASP A 109 6.45 7.47 -3.40
C ASP A 109 7.51 6.94 -4.41
N LEU A 110 8.81 7.21 -4.18
CA LEU A 110 9.89 6.65 -5.00
C LEU A 110 10.02 5.13 -4.87
N ILE A 111 9.90 4.57 -3.66
CA ILE A 111 9.91 3.11 -3.44
C ILE A 111 8.75 2.45 -4.19
N GLU A 112 7.54 2.99 -4.09
CA GLU A 112 6.39 2.44 -4.81
C GLU A 112 6.60 2.47 -6.33
N LEU A 113 7.15 3.57 -6.86
CA LEU A 113 7.50 3.69 -8.28
C LEU A 113 8.54 2.64 -8.69
N VAL A 114 9.61 2.48 -7.91
CA VAL A 114 10.65 1.46 -8.12
C VAL A 114 10.05 0.06 -8.18
N LEU A 115 9.11 -0.27 -7.30
CA LEU A 115 8.48 -1.59 -7.26
C LEU A 115 7.51 -1.83 -8.42
N ILE A 116 6.77 -0.81 -8.85
CA ILE A 116 5.90 -0.89 -10.03
C ILE A 116 6.75 -1.17 -11.28
N PHE A 117 7.80 -0.37 -11.48
CA PHE A 117 8.67 -0.45 -12.65
C PHE A 117 9.86 -1.40 -12.47
N ALA A 118 9.82 -2.26 -11.46
CA ALA A 118 10.76 -3.38 -11.36
C ALA A 118 10.49 -4.40 -12.48
N GLN A 119 11.55 -5.10 -12.90
CA GLN A 119 11.45 -6.32 -13.68
C GLN A 119 10.64 -7.34 -12.89
N LYS A 120 9.74 -8.05 -13.60
CA LYS A 120 8.73 -8.92 -12.98
C LYS A 120 9.37 -9.96 -12.04
N GLU A 121 10.43 -10.59 -12.50
CA GLU A 121 11.22 -11.62 -11.83
C GLU A 121 12.06 -11.09 -10.66
N LYS A 122 12.22 -9.77 -10.52
CA LYS A 122 12.97 -9.14 -9.41
C LYS A 122 12.10 -8.54 -8.34
N ARG A 123 10.83 -8.31 -8.62
CA ARG A 123 9.94 -7.55 -7.73
C ARG A 123 9.83 -8.18 -6.35
N GLU A 124 9.65 -9.49 -6.25
CA GLU A 124 9.54 -10.19 -4.95
C GLU A 124 10.80 -10.04 -4.10
N ASP A 125 11.99 -10.19 -4.70
CA ASP A 125 13.29 -9.95 -4.03
C ASP A 125 13.40 -8.50 -3.54
N LEU A 126 12.95 -7.53 -4.33
CA LEU A 126 12.96 -6.11 -3.91
C LEU A 126 12.02 -5.86 -2.72
N VAL A 127 10.80 -6.41 -2.77
CA VAL A 127 9.83 -6.31 -1.68
C VAL A 127 10.40 -6.90 -0.39
N GLU A 128 11.06 -8.06 -0.46
CA GLU A 128 11.71 -8.69 0.69
C GLU A 128 12.83 -7.80 1.26
N ARG A 129 13.69 -7.23 0.40
CA ARG A 129 14.79 -6.34 0.83
C ARG A 129 14.29 -5.10 1.56
N PHE A 130 13.27 -4.43 1.04
CA PHE A 130 12.68 -3.26 1.70
C PHE A 130 11.99 -3.65 3.02
N ASN A 131 11.24 -4.75 3.03
CA ASN A 131 10.63 -5.27 4.26
C ASN A 131 11.67 -5.64 5.33
N LYS A 132 12.83 -6.16 4.92
CA LYS A 132 13.95 -6.45 5.82
C LYS A 132 14.47 -5.18 6.49
N ILE A 133 14.63 -4.08 5.73
CA ILE A 133 15.01 -2.77 6.31
C ILE A 133 13.97 -2.31 7.34
N PHE A 134 12.67 -2.38 7.01
CA PHE A 134 11.64 -1.97 7.96
C PHE A 134 11.63 -2.83 9.23
N LYS A 135 11.81 -4.15 9.11
CA LYS A 135 11.82 -5.08 10.25
C LYS A 135 13.04 -4.89 11.15
N GLU A 136 14.24 -4.81 10.57
CA GLU A 136 15.49 -4.68 11.33
C GLU A 136 15.53 -3.39 12.16
N GLU A 137 14.92 -2.32 11.65
CA GLU A 137 14.89 -1.01 12.31
C GLU A 137 13.62 -0.80 13.16
N ASN A 138 12.85 -1.87 13.39
CA ASN A 138 11.57 -1.85 14.12
C ASN A 138 10.60 -0.74 13.63
N CYS A 139 10.61 -0.51 12.32
CA CYS A 139 9.74 0.46 11.68
C CYS A 139 8.32 -0.06 11.63
N LYS A 140 7.37 0.86 11.78
CA LYS A 140 5.95 0.53 11.74
C LYS A 140 5.37 0.63 10.33
N PHE A 141 6.15 0.13 9.37
CA PHE A 141 5.80 0.08 7.95
C PHE A 141 6.14 -1.29 7.37
N ALA A 142 5.39 -1.70 6.35
CA ALA A 142 5.67 -2.89 5.55
C ALA A 142 5.27 -2.63 4.10
N LEU A 143 5.82 -3.43 3.18
CA LEU A 143 5.39 -3.50 1.80
C LEU A 143 4.47 -4.70 1.59
N HIS A 144 3.35 -4.44 0.93
CA HIS A 144 2.46 -5.45 0.39
C HIS A 144 2.35 -5.25 -1.13
N SER A 145 2.88 -6.20 -1.91
CA SER A 145 3.14 -6.01 -3.33
C SER A 145 4.04 -4.77 -3.52
N PHE A 146 3.58 -3.72 -4.21
CA PHE A 146 4.32 -2.47 -4.38
C PHE A 146 3.91 -1.36 -3.37
N MET A 147 2.91 -1.59 -2.52
CA MET A 147 2.30 -0.55 -1.67
C MET A 147 2.90 -0.53 -0.27
N ILE A 148 3.22 0.66 0.24
CA ILE A 148 3.65 0.82 1.64
C ILE A 148 2.43 0.97 2.54
N ILE A 149 2.36 0.10 3.55
CA ILE A 149 1.32 0.08 4.59
C ILE A 149 1.94 0.45 5.95
N ASN A 150 1.20 1.22 6.74
CA ASN A 150 1.58 1.55 8.11
C ASN A 150 1.07 0.45 9.06
N THR A 151 1.97 -0.29 9.70
CA THR A 151 1.66 -1.38 10.64
C THR A 151 1.40 -0.88 12.07
N GLU A 152 1.62 0.41 12.32
CA GLU A 152 1.40 1.09 13.60
C GLU A 152 -0.05 1.47 13.85
N SER A 153 -0.74 1.90 12.79
CA SER A 153 -2.17 2.15 12.85
C SER A 153 -2.84 0.82 13.16
N SER A 154 -3.15 0.62 14.45
CA SER A 154 -3.73 -0.61 14.95
C SER A 154 -4.98 -0.94 14.14
N GLY A 155 -4.97 -2.14 13.58
CA GLY A 155 -6.09 -2.73 12.91
C GLY A 155 -6.48 -2.19 11.56
N LEU A 156 -7.76 -2.42 11.23
CA LEU A 156 -8.29 -2.25 9.88
C LEU A 156 -8.11 -0.85 9.30
N ARG A 157 -7.87 0.15 10.15
CA ARG A 157 -7.66 1.53 9.72
C ARG A 157 -6.46 1.69 8.79
N SER A 158 -5.36 0.97 9.07
CA SER A 158 -4.13 1.00 8.28
C SER A 158 -4.33 0.57 6.82
N ILE A 159 -5.20 -0.42 6.64
CA ILE A 159 -5.42 -1.12 5.38
C ILE A 159 -6.73 -0.75 4.69
N ALA A 160 -7.64 -0.03 5.36
CA ALA A 160 -8.89 0.47 4.79
C ALA A 160 -8.73 1.12 3.40
N PRO A 161 -7.67 1.92 3.12
CA PRO A 161 -7.53 2.56 1.82
C PRO A 161 -7.35 1.59 0.66
N ILE A 162 -6.78 0.42 0.93
CA ILE A 162 -6.40 -0.60 -0.06
C ILE A 162 -7.37 -1.78 -0.09
N VAL A 163 -8.44 -1.77 0.72
CA VAL A 163 -9.52 -2.79 0.62
C VAL A 163 -10.22 -2.69 -0.73
N LYS A 164 -10.33 -3.83 -1.44
CA LYS A 164 -10.87 -3.89 -2.80
C LYS A 164 -12.37 -3.62 -2.88
N GLU A 165 -13.12 -4.11 -1.91
CA GLU A 165 -14.57 -3.99 -1.88
C GLU A 165 -14.99 -2.61 -1.40
N LYS A 166 -15.58 -1.80 -2.29
CA LYS A 166 -15.96 -0.40 -2.02
C LYS A 166 -16.83 -0.26 -0.77
N LEU A 167 -17.82 -1.14 -0.60
CA LEU A 167 -18.74 -1.09 0.53
C LEU A 167 -18.03 -1.43 1.85
N LEU A 168 -17.18 -2.48 1.86
CA LEU A 168 -16.39 -2.83 3.04
C LEU A 168 -15.45 -1.69 3.43
N LYS A 169 -14.75 -1.11 2.45
CA LYS A 169 -13.91 0.08 2.64
C LYS A 169 -14.66 1.23 3.28
N GLN A 170 -15.84 1.60 2.75
CA GLN A 170 -16.68 2.66 3.30
C GLN A 170 -17.11 2.39 4.74
N LYS A 171 -17.49 1.16 5.07
CA LYS A 171 -17.92 0.79 6.43
C LYS A 171 -16.75 0.84 7.42
N ILE A 172 -15.55 0.40 7.04
CA ILE A 172 -14.36 0.52 7.88
C ILE A 172 -14.06 2.00 8.17
N TYR A 173 -14.11 2.88 7.17
CA TYR A 173 -13.94 4.33 7.41
C TYR A 173 -14.99 4.89 8.36
N HIS A 174 -16.26 4.57 8.10
CA HIS A 174 -17.36 5.02 8.95
C HIS A 174 -17.15 4.61 10.41
N TYR A 175 -16.76 3.34 10.65
CA TYR A 175 -16.47 2.85 11.99
C TYR A 175 -15.41 3.71 12.70
N TYR A 176 -14.26 3.96 12.08
CA TYR A 176 -13.18 4.72 12.72
C TYR A 176 -13.49 6.22 12.84
N GLN A 177 -14.34 6.78 11.98
CA GLN A 177 -14.84 8.16 12.15
C GLN A 177 -15.71 8.28 13.41
N GLN A 178 -16.59 7.30 13.67
CA GLN A 178 -17.44 7.27 14.87
C GLN A 178 -16.65 7.09 16.18
N GLN A 179 -15.45 6.51 16.11
CA GLN A 179 -14.57 6.37 17.29
C GLN A 179 -13.78 7.65 17.62
N ARG A 180 -13.79 8.66 16.74
CA ARG A 180 -12.97 9.89 16.87
C ARG A 180 -13.73 11.11 17.39
N VAL A 181 -15.06 11.03 17.44
CA VAL A 181 -15.88 12.10 18.02
C VAL A 181 -15.78 12.08 19.54
N THR A 182 -15.90 13.25 20.17
CA THR A 182 -15.79 13.43 21.64
C THR A 182 -16.73 12.51 22.42
N GLU A 183 -17.89 12.19 21.84
CA GLU A 183 -18.86 11.23 22.37
C GLU A 183 -19.18 10.18 21.31
N PRO A 184 -18.47 9.03 21.29
CA PRO A 184 -18.71 7.97 20.31
C PRO A 184 -20.11 7.38 20.46
N ASN A 185 -20.86 7.31 19.36
CA ASN A 185 -22.10 6.56 19.33
C ASN A 185 -21.78 5.05 19.23
N PHE A 186 -21.78 4.37 20.38
CA PHE A 186 -21.43 2.95 20.45
C PHE A 186 -22.45 2.05 19.76
N GLU A 187 -23.73 2.40 19.74
CA GLU A 187 -24.77 1.67 19.02
C GLU A 187 -24.50 1.68 17.51
N VAL A 188 -24.23 2.86 16.94
CA VAL A 188 -23.84 3.01 15.52
C VAL A 188 -22.53 2.26 15.23
N SER A 189 -21.59 2.27 16.17
CA SER A 189 -20.34 1.52 16.06
C SER A 189 -20.58 0.00 16.05
N ALA A 190 -21.49 -0.50 16.90
CA ALA A 190 -21.90 -1.90 16.95
C ALA A 190 -22.58 -2.31 15.64
N LYS A 191 -23.57 -1.52 15.15
CA LYS A 191 -24.22 -1.70 13.84
C LYS A 191 -23.20 -1.79 12.71
N THR A 192 -22.32 -0.78 12.60
CA THR A 192 -21.31 -0.70 11.54
C THR A 192 -20.33 -1.88 11.59
N SER A 193 -19.88 -2.27 12.79
CA SER A 193 -18.98 -3.41 12.98
C SER A 193 -19.62 -4.74 12.59
N ALA A 194 -20.91 -4.93 12.89
CA ALA A 194 -21.66 -6.14 12.54
C ALA A 194 -21.84 -6.26 11.02
N GLU A 195 -22.06 -5.14 10.32
CA GLU A 195 -22.07 -5.09 8.86
C GLU A 195 -20.69 -5.41 8.26
N ILE A 196 -19.60 -4.88 8.82
CA ILE A 196 -18.22 -5.21 8.40
C ILE A 196 -17.98 -6.72 8.52
N LEU A 197 -18.29 -7.30 9.69
CA LEU A 197 -18.14 -8.73 9.91
C LEU A 197 -19.01 -9.55 8.94
N GLN A 198 -20.23 -9.10 8.66
CA GLN A 198 -21.08 -9.74 7.67
C GLN A 198 -20.43 -9.71 6.29
N LEU A 199 -19.96 -8.55 5.82
CA LEU A 199 -19.36 -8.40 4.49
C LEU A 199 -18.16 -9.33 4.31
N ILE A 200 -17.33 -9.48 5.34
CA ILE A 200 -16.16 -10.37 5.32
C ILE A 200 -16.56 -11.84 5.21
N PHE A 201 -17.61 -12.25 5.91
CA PHE A 201 -18.07 -13.64 5.95
C PHE A 201 -19.28 -13.92 5.04
N SER A 202 -19.57 -13.05 4.07
CA SER A 202 -20.60 -13.26 3.06
C SER A 202 -19.97 -13.68 1.74
N SER A 203 -20.46 -14.76 1.15
CA SER A 203 -19.96 -15.19 -0.17
C SER A 203 -20.31 -14.14 -1.23
N PRO A 204 -19.34 -13.70 -2.06
CA PRO A 204 -19.60 -12.76 -3.15
C PRO A 204 -20.40 -13.39 -4.30
N LYS A 205 -20.57 -14.73 -4.33
CA LYS A 205 -21.18 -15.44 -5.47
C LYS A 205 -22.61 -15.96 -5.22
N SER A 206 -23.03 -16.22 -3.97
CA SER A 206 -24.44 -16.51 -3.62
C SER A 206 -24.65 -16.65 -2.10
N LYS A 207 -25.88 -16.40 -1.62
CA LYS A 207 -26.27 -16.58 -0.21
C LYS A 207 -26.15 -18.04 0.25
N GLU A 208 -26.49 -19.01 -0.59
CA GLU A 208 -26.49 -20.45 -0.28
C GLU A 208 -25.09 -21.01 0.04
N LYS A 209 -24.02 -20.36 -0.44
CA LYS A 209 -22.62 -20.79 -0.20
C LYS A 209 -21.93 -20.04 0.95
N THR A 210 -22.67 -19.25 1.71
CA THR A 210 -22.10 -18.35 2.73
C THR A 210 -21.45 -19.12 3.90
N LYS A 211 -22.09 -20.20 4.36
CA LYS A 211 -21.58 -21.03 5.46
C LYS A 211 -20.26 -21.69 5.07
N ASP A 212 -20.25 -22.40 3.94
CA ASP A 212 -19.05 -23.05 3.41
C ASP A 212 -17.92 -22.06 3.13
N TYR A 213 -18.25 -20.86 2.63
CA TYR A 213 -17.27 -19.79 2.42
C TYR A 213 -16.64 -19.34 3.75
N ALA A 214 -17.45 -19.12 4.78
CA ALA A 214 -16.97 -18.74 6.11
C ALA A 214 -16.08 -19.81 6.74
N GLU A 215 -16.47 -21.08 6.67
CA GLU A 215 -15.68 -22.20 7.18
C GLU A 215 -14.34 -22.32 6.43
N LYS A 216 -14.36 -22.24 5.09
CA LYS A 216 -13.12 -22.23 4.28
C LYS A 216 -12.22 -21.06 4.61
N LEU A 217 -12.78 -19.89 4.88
CA LEU A 217 -12.01 -18.71 5.27
C LEU A 217 -11.30 -18.92 6.61
N CYS A 218 -12.00 -19.45 7.62
CA CYS A 218 -11.39 -19.80 8.90
C CYS A 218 -10.28 -20.85 8.77
N VAL A 219 -10.45 -21.84 7.89
CA VAL A 219 -9.43 -22.86 7.62
C VAL A 219 -8.18 -22.23 7.00
N LYS A 220 -8.33 -21.40 5.96
CA LYS A 220 -7.18 -20.72 5.33
C LYS A 220 -6.42 -19.81 6.29
N VAL A 221 -7.14 -19.10 7.16
CA VAL A 221 -6.51 -18.30 8.23
C VAL A 221 -5.74 -19.21 9.17
N ALA A 222 -6.31 -20.33 9.61
CA ALA A 222 -5.62 -21.27 10.48
C ALA A 222 -4.36 -21.85 9.83
N GLU A 223 -4.41 -22.24 8.55
CA GLU A 223 -3.26 -22.74 7.78
C GLU A 223 -2.08 -21.75 7.75
N ARG A 224 -2.36 -20.44 7.78
CA ARG A 224 -1.32 -19.40 7.81
C ARG A 224 -0.68 -19.19 9.18
N TRP A 225 -1.41 -19.47 10.25
CA TRP A 225 -1.00 -19.13 11.62
C TRP A 225 -0.49 -20.32 12.41
N THR A 226 -0.72 -21.55 11.95
CA THR A 226 -0.27 -22.74 12.66
C THR A 226 0.17 -23.87 11.72
N GLY A 227 1.02 -24.77 12.22
CA GLY A 227 1.38 -26.00 11.53
C GLY A 227 0.19 -26.96 11.36
N SER A 228 0.31 -27.86 10.38
CA SER A 228 -0.73 -28.79 9.89
C SER A 228 -1.48 -29.54 11.00
N ALA A 229 -0.78 -29.98 12.05
CA ALA A 229 -1.36 -30.72 13.18
C ALA A 229 -2.44 -29.93 13.95
N ASN A 230 -2.37 -28.60 13.95
CA ASN A 230 -3.24 -27.73 14.75
C ASN A 230 -4.29 -26.97 13.92
N VAL A 231 -4.22 -27.04 12.58
CA VAL A 231 -5.09 -26.27 11.66
C VAL A 231 -6.56 -26.53 11.97
N LYS A 232 -6.96 -27.80 12.11
CA LYS A 232 -8.36 -28.18 12.38
C LYS A 232 -8.87 -27.58 13.71
N LYS A 233 -8.04 -27.59 14.74
CA LYS A 233 -8.40 -27.06 16.07
C LYS A 233 -8.56 -25.54 16.03
N LEU A 234 -7.58 -24.83 15.44
CA LEU A 234 -7.64 -23.37 15.34
C LEU A 234 -8.80 -22.91 14.44
N ALA A 235 -9.03 -23.57 13.30
CA ALA A 235 -10.15 -23.26 12.42
C ALA A 235 -11.51 -23.41 13.11
N SER A 236 -11.66 -24.44 13.97
CA SER A 236 -12.86 -24.64 14.78
C SER A 236 -13.06 -23.49 15.77
N LEU A 237 -12.02 -23.10 16.50
CA LEU A 237 -12.08 -21.99 17.47
C LEU A 237 -12.43 -20.65 16.79
N LEU A 238 -11.84 -20.38 15.61
CA LEU A 238 -12.16 -19.19 14.83
C LEU A 238 -13.63 -19.20 14.37
N SER A 239 -14.10 -20.34 13.87
CA SER A 239 -15.48 -20.50 13.41
C SER A 239 -16.48 -20.27 14.54
N GLU A 240 -16.21 -20.82 15.73
CA GLU A 240 -17.03 -20.61 16.92
C GLU A 240 -17.01 -19.16 17.40
N THR A 241 -15.83 -18.51 17.37
CA THR A 241 -15.69 -17.10 17.73
C THR A 241 -16.53 -16.20 16.81
N VAL A 242 -16.50 -16.45 15.50
CA VAL A 242 -17.30 -15.73 14.49
C VAL A 242 -18.79 -15.98 14.70
N LYS A 243 -19.18 -17.25 14.94
CA LYS A 243 -20.57 -17.63 15.22
C LYS A 243 -21.11 -16.88 16.43
N ASN A 244 -20.39 -16.92 17.55
CA ASN A 244 -20.77 -16.25 18.79
C ASN A 244 -20.86 -14.71 18.61
N SER A 245 -20.03 -14.12 17.74
CA SER A 245 -20.09 -12.69 17.44
C SER A 245 -21.33 -12.32 16.61
N LYS A 246 -21.69 -13.16 15.64
CA LYS A 246 -22.91 -12.99 14.82
C LYS A 246 -24.17 -13.17 15.66
N GLU A 247 -24.23 -14.21 16.48
CA GLU A 247 -25.36 -14.46 17.40
C GLU A 247 -25.57 -13.27 18.35
N LEU A 248 -24.49 -12.78 18.98
CA LEU A 248 -24.58 -11.60 19.84
C LEU A 248 -25.09 -10.36 19.07
N SER A 249 -24.63 -10.15 17.83
CA SER A 249 -25.07 -9.02 17.01
C SER A 249 -26.54 -9.12 16.57
N ASN A 250 -27.07 -10.34 16.42
CA ASN A 250 -28.45 -10.58 15.99
C ASN A 250 -29.46 -10.55 17.15
N GLN A 251 -29.02 -10.94 18.34
CA GLN A 251 -29.89 -11.02 19.53
C GLN A 251 -30.05 -9.68 20.24
N ILE A 252 -29.12 -8.72 20.08
CA ILE A 252 -29.26 -7.39 20.68
C ILE A 252 -30.12 -6.48 19.79
N SER A 253 -31.13 -5.85 20.39
CA SER A 253 -31.99 -4.89 19.71
C SER A 253 -31.15 -3.76 19.12
N ASP A 254 -31.53 -3.30 17.93
CA ASP A 254 -30.87 -2.20 17.24
C ASP A 254 -29.39 -2.47 16.90
N VAL A 255 -28.94 -3.72 16.78
CA VAL A 255 -27.64 -4.03 16.15
C VAL A 255 -27.87 -4.69 14.80
N ARG A 256 -28.67 -5.76 14.77
CA ARG A 256 -29.03 -6.46 13.54
C ARG A 256 -30.35 -7.21 13.70
N HIS A 257 -31.41 -6.74 13.03
CA HIS A 257 -32.75 -7.30 13.20
C HIS A 257 -32.99 -8.53 12.31
N THR A 258 -32.27 -9.62 12.54
CA THR A 258 -32.56 -10.89 11.84
C THR A 258 -33.35 -11.89 12.67
N ASP A 259 -33.37 -11.74 13.99
CA ASP A 259 -34.01 -12.68 14.91
C ASP A 259 -35.35 -12.12 15.41
N ARG A 260 -36.37 -13.00 15.55
CA ARG A 260 -37.73 -12.62 15.98
C ARG A 260 -37.81 -12.20 17.45
N THR A 261 -36.80 -12.52 18.24
CA THR A 261 -36.71 -12.23 19.67
C THR A 261 -35.39 -11.53 19.94
N THR A 262 -35.42 -10.20 20.09
CA THR A 262 -34.25 -9.40 20.44
C THR A 262 -34.32 -8.96 21.90
N ILE A 263 -33.15 -8.77 22.51
CA ILE A 263 -32.95 -8.32 23.88
C ILE A 263 -32.74 -6.80 23.83
N PRO A 264 -33.61 -5.98 24.44
CA PRO A 264 -33.35 -4.55 24.59
C PRO A 264 -32.22 -4.35 25.60
N VAL A 265 -31.37 -3.36 25.34
CA VAL A 265 -30.22 -3.05 26.20
C VAL A 265 -30.06 -1.55 26.37
N ASP A 266 -29.99 -1.10 27.61
CA ASP A 266 -29.93 0.34 27.94
C ASP A 266 -28.51 0.82 28.25
N THR A 267 -27.53 -0.10 28.20
CA THR A 267 -26.14 0.16 28.60
C THR A 267 -25.20 0.24 27.39
N PRO A 268 -24.36 1.29 27.27
CA PRO A 268 -23.42 1.43 26.16
C PRO A 268 -22.33 0.35 26.13
N ASN A 269 -22.12 -0.37 27.24
CA ASN A 269 -21.03 -1.34 27.36
C ASN A 269 -21.23 -2.57 26.47
N ILE A 270 -22.48 -3.00 26.25
CA ILE A 270 -22.74 -4.14 25.35
C ILE A 270 -22.45 -3.75 23.89
N TYR A 271 -22.80 -2.53 23.48
CA TYR A 271 -22.50 -2.02 22.16
C TYR A 271 -20.98 -1.87 21.95
N LYS A 272 -20.24 -1.40 22.97
CA LYS A 272 -18.77 -1.39 22.96
C LYS A 272 -18.18 -2.79 22.78
N LEU A 273 -18.69 -3.78 23.51
CA LEU A 273 -18.23 -5.17 23.41
C LEU A 273 -18.45 -5.72 22.00
N ILE A 274 -19.65 -5.53 21.44
CA ILE A 274 -19.99 -5.96 20.07
C ILE A 274 -19.06 -5.28 19.05
N ALA A 275 -18.94 -3.95 19.14
CA ALA A 275 -18.07 -3.16 18.27
C ALA A 275 -16.63 -3.68 18.26
N SER A 276 -16.03 -3.80 19.45
CA SER A 276 -14.64 -4.26 19.59
C SER A 276 -14.46 -5.69 19.10
N LYS A 277 -15.35 -6.62 19.49
CA LYS A 277 -15.23 -8.03 19.11
C LYS A 277 -15.33 -8.21 17.59
N ASN A 278 -16.32 -7.58 16.96
CA ASN A 278 -16.53 -7.67 15.52
C ASN A 278 -15.34 -7.09 14.74
N ILE A 279 -14.81 -5.94 15.13
CA ILE A 279 -13.66 -5.33 14.46
C ILE A 279 -12.38 -6.12 14.66
N ASN A 280 -12.12 -6.64 15.87
CA ASN A 280 -10.92 -7.45 16.12
C ASN A 280 -10.94 -8.76 15.30
N ILE A 281 -12.12 -9.38 15.14
CA ILE A 281 -12.27 -10.53 14.24
C ILE A 281 -12.05 -10.12 12.79
N ALA A 282 -12.68 -9.04 12.35
CA ALA A 282 -12.52 -8.54 10.98
C ALA A 282 -11.06 -8.20 10.65
N GLU A 283 -10.35 -7.57 11.59
CA GLU A 283 -8.92 -7.29 11.54
C GLU A 283 -8.09 -8.55 11.38
N LEU A 284 -8.29 -9.53 12.28
CA LEU A 284 -7.59 -10.80 12.23
C LEU A 284 -7.74 -11.44 10.85
N ILE A 285 -8.96 -11.50 10.32
CA ILE A 285 -9.24 -12.16 9.04
C ILE A 285 -8.62 -11.42 7.87
N ILE A 286 -8.80 -10.10 7.78
CA ILE A 286 -8.30 -9.31 6.65
C ILE A 286 -6.77 -9.30 6.64
N LEU A 287 -6.12 -9.11 7.79
CA LEU A 287 -4.65 -9.10 7.88
C LEU A 287 -4.04 -10.48 7.67
N SER A 288 -4.78 -11.55 7.98
CA SER A 288 -4.35 -12.92 7.71
C SER A 288 -4.47 -13.30 6.24
N MET A 289 -5.39 -12.70 5.50
CA MET A 289 -5.73 -13.06 4.12
C MET A 289 -5.74 -11.81 3.20
N PRO A 290 -4.66 -11.02 3.14
CA PRO A 290 -4.62 -9.78 2.39
C PRO A 290 -4.99 -9.97 0.91
N GLU A 291 -4.55 -11.04 0.25
CA GLU A 291 -4.89 -11.36 -1.15
C GLU A 291 -6.40 -11.51 -1.41
N VAL A 292 -7.19 -11.84 -0.36
CA VAL A 292 -8.64 -11.98 -0.48
C VAL A 292 -9.34 -10.62 -0.37
N PHE A 293 -8.83 -9.68 0.42
CA PHE A 293 -9.56 -8.47 0.82
C PHE A 293 -8.94 -7.16 0.35
N ILE A 294 -7.64 -7.16 0.12
CA ILE A 294 -6.89 -6.02 -0.39
C ILE A 294 -6.92 -6.09 -1.92
N ALA A 295 -7.03 -4.93 -2.55
CA ALA A 295 -6.91 -4.82 -3.98
C ALA A 295 -5.48 -5.22 -4.36
N GLU A 296 -5.34 -6.40 -4.96
CA GLU A 296 -4.18 -6.70 -5.77
C GLU A 296 -4.27 -5.83 -7.02
N GLN A 297 -3.75 -4.62 -6.93
CA GLN A 297 -3.32 -3.95 -8.14
C GLN A 297 -2.11 -4.75 -8.63
N ASP A 298 -2.27 -5.44 -9.75
CA ASP A 298 -1.14 -6.11 -10.37
C ASP A 298 -0.16 -5.02 -10.84
N PRO A 299 1.10 -5.02 -10.34
CA PRO A 299 2.08 -4.04 -10.76
C PRO A 299 2.32 -4.05 -12.28
N GLU A 300 2.18 -5.20 -12.95
CA GLU A 300 2.33 -5.26 -14.41
C GLU A 300 1.15 -4.58 -15.12
N SER A 301 -0.06 -4.78 -14.64
CA SER A 301 -1.25 -4.06 -15.13
C SER A 301 -1.11 -2.55 -14.90
N LEU A 302 -0.62 -2.11 -13.74
CA LEU A 302 -0.32 -0.70 -13.49
C LEU A 302 0.73 -0.15 -14.44
N LYS A 303 1.87 -0.85 -14.55
CA LYS A 303 2.96 -0.53 -15.46
C LYS A 303 2.43 -0.40 -16.88
N ALA A 304 1.70 -1.40 -17.39
CA ALA A 304 1.13 -1.40 -18.73
C ALA A 304 0.18 -0.22 -18.96
N ASN A 305 -0.69 0.07 -17.98
CA ASN A 305 -1.58 1.22 -18.04
C ASN A 305 -0.79 2.53 -18.12
N TYR A 306 0.30 2.67 -17.35
CA TYR A 306 1.14 3.88 -17.41
C TYR A 306 1.81 4.07 -18.75
N LEU A 307 2.46 3.02 -19.24
CA LEU A 307 3.19 3.08 -20.49
C LEU A 307 2.25 3.34 -21.67
N SER A 308 1.04 2.77 -21.62
CA SER A 308 0.01 2.99 -22.64
C SER A 308 -0.61 4.37 -22.55
N ALA A 309 -0.91 4.88 -21.36
CA ALA A 309 -1.55 6.18 -21.18
C ALA A 309 -0.63 7.35 -21.57
N TYR A 310 0.68 7.16 -21.39
CA TYR A 310 1.68 8.22 -21.59
C TYR A 310 2.62 7.95 -22.76
N GLU A 311 2.30 6.97 -23.60
CA GLU A 311 3.03 6.64 -24.84
C GLU A 311 4.55 6.47 -24.62
N VAL A 312 4.94 5.96 -23.45
CA VAL A 312 6.35 5.84 -23.05
C VAL A 312 7.04 4.80 -23.92
N ASN A 313 8.06 5.24 -24.67
CA ASN A 313 8.84 4.33 -25.50
C ASN A 313 9.82 3.51 -24.65
N LYS A 314 9.46 2.25 -24.37
CA LYS A 314 10.32 1.29 -23.65
C LYS A 314 11.64 0.97 -24.35
N ALA A 315 11.67 1.13 -25.66
CA ALA A 315 12.75 0.61 -26.50
C ALA A 315 13.90 1.60 -26.68
N THR A 316 13.78 2.84 -26.19
CA THR A 316 14.84 3.84 -26.31
C THR A 316 15.77 3.79 -25.10
N PRO A 317 16.96 3.18 -25.21
CA PRO A 317 17.97 3.29 -24.15
C PRO A 317 18.55 4.70 -24.14
N TRP A 318 18.64 5.31 -22.95
CA TRP A 318 19.39 6.54 -22.79
C TRP A 318 20.84 6.21 -22.46
N VAL A 319 21.77 6.52 -23.38
CA VAL A 319 23.19 6.17 -23.26
C VAL A 319 24.04 7.42 -23.42
N ILE A 320 24.82 7.75 -22.39
CA ILE A 320 25.86 8.77 -22.48
C ILE A 320 27.13 8.08 -22.98
N LYS A 321 27.51 8.35 -24.22
CA LYS A 321 28.68 7.77 -24.85
C LYS A 321 29.94 8.55 -24.49
N LYS A 322 31.07 7.86 -24.44
CA LYS A 322 32.37 8.53 -24.49
C LYS A 322 32.48 9.31 -25.79
N ARG A 323 32.97 10.55 -25.69
CA ARG A 323 33.31 11.34 -26.88
C ARG A 323 34.29 10.51 -27.70
N LYS A 324 33.93 10.20 -28.96
CA LYS A 324 34.91 9.72 -29.91
C LYS A 324 35.93 10.85 -30.06
N VAL A 325 37.16 10.61 -29.63
CA VAL A 325 38.27 11.42 -30.12
C VAL A 325 38.39 10.97 -31.56
N ASP A 326 37.74 11.69 -32.47
CA ASP A 326 38.17 11.63 -33.85
C ASP A 326 39.60 12.17 -33.80
N ASP A 327 40.56 11.33 -34.16
CA ASP A 327 41.91 11.77 -34.53
C ASP A 327 41.75 12.66 -35.76
N LEU A 328 41.33 13.91 -35.54
CA LEU A 328 41.75 15.00 -36.39
C LEU A 328 43.24 15.14 -36.12
N GLU A 329 44.05 14.28 -36.77
CA GLU A 329 45.34 14.72 -37.25
C GLU A 329 45.06 16.01 -38.01
N ILE A 330 45.29 17.13 -37.34
CA ILE A 330 45.43 18.41 -38.02
C ILE A 330 46.68 18.21 -38.86
N ASP A 331 46.48 17.88 -40.12
CA ASP A 331 47.52 17.95 -41.13
C ASP A 331 47.96 19.41 -41.22
N HIS A 332 49.04 19.72 -40.51
CA HIS A 332 49.62 21.05 -40.45
C HIS A 332 50.10 21.54 -41.84
N ASP A 333 50.14 20.67 -42.85
CA ASP A 333 50.50 21.03 -44.23
C ASP A 333 49.33 21.62 -45.03
N ASN A 334 48.09 21.61 -44.50
CA ASN A 334 46.89 22.11 -45.18
C ASN A 334 46.31 23.41 -44.59
N ILE A 335 47.08 24.15 -43.77
CA ILE A 335 46.67 25.49 -43.33
C ILE A 335 47.16 26.50 -44.39
N PRO A 336 46.27 27.15 -45.17
CA PRO A 336 46.69 28.24 -46.03
C PRO A 336 47.03 29.45 -45.17
N PHE A 337 48.21 30.03 -45.40
CA PHE A 337 48.71 31.25 -44.76
C PHE A 337 47.71 32.39 -44.73
#